data_AF-A0A3A8N3W4-F1
#
_entry.id   AF-A0A3A8N3W4-F1
#
_cell.length_a   1.000
_cell.length_b   1.000
_cell.length_c   1.000
_cell.angle_alpha   90.00
_cell.angle_beta   90.00
_cell.angle_gamma   90.00
#
_symmetry.space_group_name_H-M   'P 1'
#
loop_
_entity.id
_entity.type
_entity.pdbx_description
1 polymer ?
#
loop_
_entity_poly.entity_id
_entity_poly.type
_entity_poly.pdbx_seq_one_letter_code
_entity_poly.pdbx_strand_id
1 'polypeptide(L)'
;MLVQGGFVQGAESPEHGAALKDFVGKPVNALFERAQSRASAVAYVSPSERPAPMLKEAPRGPTAQSWCGVPVFGYRWCRNPANVTFTDFTTTRWPVGDAMNAWMYTSVSNSLYLHWRGSGSSDVMVYENWYGNNGWLAYTWNYASGGCMTGSIVNMNNTFHAGAYHAKSVSVHEIGHTLGIAHHWDCNSIMYSSPTVCGSAVTSCDAQVAAELYRY
;
A
#
# COMPACT_ATOMS: atom_id res chain seq x y z
N MET A 1 -14.61 -15.94 -14.33
CA MET A 1 -14.33 -17.28 -13.75
C MET A 1 -15.46 -18.19 -14.15
N LEU A 2 -15.17 -19.37 -14.71
CA LEU A 2 -16.22 -20.29 -15.14
C LEU A 2 -16.74 -21.11 -13.95
N VAL A 3 -18.04 -21.03 -13.70
CA VAL A 3 -18.74 -21.78 -12.64
C VAL A 3 -19.91 -22.54 -13.25
N GLN A 4 -20.01 -23.83 -12.94
CA GLN A 4 -21.15 -24.65 -13.34
C GLN A 4 -21.52 -25.60 -12.19
N GLY A 5 -22.81 -25.66 -11.86
CA GLY A 5 -23.32 -26.52 -10.78
C GLY A 5 -22.78 -26.20 -9.39
N GLY A 6 -22.27 -24.98 -9.15
CA GLY A 6 -21.65 -24.59 -7.88
C GLY A 6 -20.17 -24.98 -7.72
N PHE A 7 -19.54 -25.46 -8.80
CA PHE A 7 -18.13 -25.84 -8.84
C PHE A 7 -17.34 -24.95 -9.82
N VAL A 8 -16.08 -24.68 -9.48
CA VAL A 8 -15.16 -23.93 -10.34
C VAL A 8 -14.74 -24.81 -11.50
N GLN A 9 -15.03 -24.40 -12.73
CA GLN A 9 -14.70 -25.15 -13.95
C GLN A 9 -13.41 -24.65 -14.60
N GLY A 10 -12.97 -23.45 -14.26
CA GLY A 10 -11.74 -22.89 -14.77
C GLY A 10 -11.74 -21.37 -14.83
N ALA A 11 -10.73 -20.85 -15.50
CA ALA A 11 -10.55 -19.43 -15.74
C ALA A 11 -11.12 -19.02 -17.10
N GLU A 12 -11.74 -17.84 -17.17
CA GLU A 12 -12.18 -17.24 -18.45
C GLU A 12 -11.00 -16.66 -19.24
N SER A 13 -9.88 -16.41 -18.57
CA SER A 13 -8.65 -15.94 -19.20
C SER A 13 -7.44 -16.72 -18.69
N PRO A 14 -6.37 -16.87 -19.50
CA PRO A 14 -5.14 -17.54 -19.08
C PRO A 14 -4.52 -16.94 -17.81
N GLU A 15 -4.68 -15.63 -17.61
CA GLU A 15 -4.16 -14.86 -16.48
C GLU A 15 -4.78 -15.28 -15.13
N HIS A 16 -6.06 -15.66 -15.13
CA HIS A 16 -6.73 -16.19 -13.94
C HIS A 16 -6.52 -17.71 -13.78
N GLY A 17 -5.95 -18.39 -14.80
CA GLY A 17 -5.73 -19.83 -14.81
C GLY A 17 -4.80 -20.30 -13.71
N ALA A 18 -3.72 -19.56 -13.43
CA ALA A 18 -2.75 -19.91 -12.39
C ALA A 18 -3.36 -19.82 -10.97
N ALA A 19 -4.20 -18.81 -10.72
CA ALA A 19 -4.84 -18.62 -9.42
C ALA A 19 -5.97 -19.62 -9.15
N LEU A 20 -6.63 -20.12 -10.20
CA LEU A 20 -7.77 -21.03 -10.12
C LEU A 20 -7.39 -22.50 -10.30
N LYS A 21 -6.16 -22.82 -10.73
CA LYS A 21 -5.70 -24.17 -11.04
C LYS A 21 -5.96 -25.18 -9.91
N ASP A 22 -5.74 -24.77 -8.67
CA ASP A 22 -5.92 -25.61 -7.49
C ASP A 22 -7.38 -25.72 -7.02
N PHE A 23 -8.30 -24.98 -7.66
CA PHE A 23 -9.72 -24.94 -7.33
C PHE A 23 -10.62 -25.52 -8.42
N VAL A 24 -10.09 -25.82 -9.60
CA VAL A 24 -10.86 -26.50 -10.64
C VAL A 24 -11.41 -27.83 -10.09
N GLY A 25 -12.72 -28.03 -10.21
CA GLY A 25 -13.45 -29.17 -9.66
C GLY A 25 -13.84 -29.07 -8.19
N LYS A 26 -13.44 -28.00 -7.47
CA LYS A 26 -13.84 -27.75 -6.08
C LYS A 26 -15.09 -26.89 -5.99
N PRO A 27 -15.87 -27.00 -4.89
CA PRO A 27 -16.98 -26.09 -4.64
C PRO A 27 -16.50 -24.64 -4.60
N VAL A 28 -17.30 -23.73 -5.15
CA VAL A 28 -16.99 -22.28 -5.15
C VAL A 28 -16.77 -21.77 -3.72
N ASN A 29 -17.41 -22.39 -2.71
CA ASN A 29 -17.20 -22.07 -1.29
C ASN A 29 -15.73 -22.21 -0.85
N ALA A 30 -14.97 -23.17 -1.38
CA ALA A 30 -13.55 -23.31 -1.04
C ALA A 30 -12.71 -22.12 -1.56
N LEU A 31 -13.16 -21.49 -2.66
CA LEU A 31 -12.54 -20.26 -3.17
C LEU A 31 -12.91 -19.07 -2.29
N PHE A 32 -14.18 -18.98 -1.86
CA PHE A 32 -14.62 -17.96 -0.90
C PHE A 32 -13.92 -18.10 0.45
N GLU A 33 -13.76 -19.31 0.97
CA GLU A 33 -12.99 -19.58 2.19
C GLU A 33 -11.51 -19.24 2.03
N ARG A 34 -10.91 -19.42 0.83
CA ARG A 34 -9.54 -18.94 0.56
C ARG A 34 -9.47 -17.41 0.50
N ALA A 35 -10.43 -16.76 -0.17
CA ALA A 35 -10.48 -15.30 -0.23
C ALA A 35 -10.70 -14.71 1.17
N GLN A 36 -11.60 -15.32 1.95
CA GLN A 36 -11.90 -14.95 3.32
C GLN A 36 -10.75 -15.27 4.26
N SER A 37 -10.06 -16.40 4.14
CA SER A 37 -8.87 -16.71 4.95
C SER A 37 -7.68 -15.84 4.58
N ARG A 38 -7.52 -15.40 3.32
CA ARG A 38 -6.55 -14.34 2.98
C ARG A 38 -6.95 -13.01 3.60
N ALA A 39 -8.23 -12.63 3.53
CA ALA A 39 -8.74 -11.44 4.21
C ALA A 39 -8.61 -11.54 5.75
N SER A 40 -8.68 -12.75 6.31
CA SER A 40 -8.58 -13.05 7.76
C SER A 40 -7.14 -13.27 8.21
N ALA A 41 -6.21 -13.67 7.34
CA ALA A 41 -4.78 -13.69 7.61
C ALA A 41 -4.20 -12.26 7.61
N VAL A 42 -4.92 -11.32 6.99
CA VAL A 42 -4.79 -9.87 7.17
C VAL A 42 -5.75 -9.38 8.28
N ALA A 43 -6.10 -10.25 9.25
CA ALA A 43 -6.95 -9.87 10.38
C ALA A 43 -6.39 -8.62 11.05
N TYR A 44 -7.20 -7.57 10.97
CA TYR A 44 -7.14 -6.39 11.81
C TYR A 44 -6.89 -6.79 13.27
N VAL A 45 -5.71 -6.44 13.78
CA VAL A 45 -5.49 -6.30 15.23
C VAL A 45 -6.06 -4.93 15.58
N SER A 46 -7.04 -4.89 16.48
CA SER A 46 -7.65 -3.62 16.86
C SER A 46 -6.62 -2.70 17.55
N PRO A 47 -6.73 -1.36 17.41
CA PRO A 47 -5.85 -0.41 18.11
C PRO A 47 -5.82 -0.63 19.63
N SER A 48 -6.90 -1.16 20.21
CA SER A 48 -7.01 -1.54 21.62
C SER A 48 -6.17 -2.75 22.04
N GLU A 49 -5.73 -3.58 21.09
CA GLU A 49 -4.96 -4.80 21.35
C GLU A 49 -3.45 -4.59 21.18
N ARG A 50 -3.01 -3.42 20.70
CA ARG A 50 -1.59 -3.05 20.69
C ARG A 50 -1.26 -2.38 22.02
N PRO A 51 -0.42 -2.96 22.90
CA PRO A 51 0.16 -2.19 23.99
C PRO A 51 0.97 -1.06 23.36
N ALA A 52 0.47 0.17 23.47
CA ALA A 52 1.21 1.35 23.05
C ALA A 52 2.50 1.41 23.87
N PRO A 53 3.69 1.23 23.25
CA PRO A 53 4.90 1.60 23.96
C PRO A 53 4.84 3.12 24.08
N MET A 54 4.72 3.63 25.32
CA MET A 54 4.98 5.04 25.59
C MET A 54 6.40 5.33 25.14
N LEU A 55 6.55 5.92 23.95
CA LEU A 55 7.82 6.47 23.53
C LEU A 55 8.12 7.64 24.45
N LYS A 56 9.27 7.54 25.14
CA LYS A 56 9.90 8.68 25.81
C LYS A 56 9.98 9.85 24.84
N GLU A 57 9.88 11.06 25.39
CA GLU A 57 10.11 12.34 24.72
C GLU A 57 11.10 12.21 23.56
N ALA A 58 10.72 12.76 22.40
CA ALA A 58 11.54 12.74 21.20
C ALA A 58 12.99 13.15 21.54
N PRO A 59 14.01 12.44 21.02
CA PRO A 59 15.37 12.94 21.09
C PRO A 59 15.38 14.36 20.54
N ARG A 60 15.96 15.33 21.26
CA ARG A 60 16.21 16.71 20.77
C ARG A 60 17.34 16.72 19.72
N GLY A 61 17.34 15.73 18.83
CA GLY A 61 18.31 15.53 17.77
C GLY A 61 17.73 15.86 16.39
N PRO A 62 18.53 15.75 15.33
CA PRO A 62 18.07 15.90 13.96
C PRO A 62 16.87 14.98 13.68
N THR A 63 15.83 15.50 13.02
CA THR A 63 14.74 14.71 12.45
C THR A 63 15.29 13.72 11.40
N ALA A 64 14.58 12.64 11.10
CA ALA A 64 14.89 11.76 9.97
C ALA A 64 14.98 12.53 8.66
N GLN A 65 14.15 13.57 8.48
CA GLN A 65 14.33 14.50 7.36
C GLN A 65 15.74 15.11 7.31
N SER A 66 16.32 15.46 8.46
CA SER A 66 17.66 16.05 8.53
C SER A 66 18.82 15.05 8.54
N TRP A 67 18.59 13.76 8.87
CA TRP A 67 19.65 12.74 8.82
C TRP A 67 19.62 11.89 7.54
N CYS A 68 18.42 11.54 7.07
CA CYS A 68 18.20 10.71 5.88
C CYS A 68 17.78 11.50 4.65
N GLY A 69 17.38 12.77 4.77
CA GLY A 69 17.06 13.63 3.63
C GLY A 69 15.73 13.36 2.92
N VAL A 70 14.92 12.39 3.37
CA VAL A 70 13.66 11.99 2.71
C VAL A 70 12.62 13.14 2.73
N PRO A 71 12.25 13.73 1.57
CA PRO A 71 11.35 14.87 1.51
C PRO A 71 9.90 14.48 1.80
N VAL A 72 9.11 15.48 2.22
CA VAL A 72 7.65 15.37 2.38
C VAL A 72 6.98 16.48 1.59
N PHE A 73 5.73 16.28 1.19
CA PHE A 73 4.98 17.26 0.39
C PHE A 73 4.52 18.50 1.19
N GLY A 74 4.71 18.52 2.51
CA GLY A 74 4.22 19.59 3.40
C GLY A 74 2.75 19.45 3.81
N TYR A 75 2.09 18.37 3.39
CA TYR A 75 0.75 17.97 3.82
C TYR A 75 0.72 16.49 4.21
N ARG A 76 -0.21 16.12 5.09
CA ARG A 76 -0.41 14.73 5.57
C ARG A 76 -1.85 14.51 6.05
N TRP A 77 -2.23 13.28 6.32
CA TRP A 77 -3.45 13.01 7.10
C TRP A 77 -3.35 13.63 8.51
N CYS A 78 -4.25 14.55 8.83
CA CYS A 78 -4.21 15.29 10.11
C CYS A 78 -4.91 14.58 11.27
N ARG A 79 -5.52 13.41 11.04
CA ARG A 79 -6.16 12.62 12.08
C ARG A 79 -5.10 12.02 13.01
N ASN A 80 -5.37 11.96 14.32
CA ASN A 80 -4.51 11.29 15.31
C ASN A 80 -5.36 10.32 16.17
N PRO A 81 -5.19 8.99 16.06
CA PRO A 81 -4.30 8.31 15.11
C PRO A 81 -4.71 8.54 13.65
N ALA A 82 -3.74 8.43 12.74
CA ALA A 82 -3.96 8.53 11.31
C ALA A 82 -4.58 7.24 10.79
N ASN A 83 -5.91 7.15 10.93
CA ASN A 83 -6.72 6.06 10.37
C ASN A 83 -7.09 6.41 8.92
N VAL A 84 -6.49 5.70 7.96
CA VAL A 84 -6.65 5.95 6.52
C VAL A 84 -7.28 4.73 5.86
N THR A 85 -8.42 4.94 5.21
CA THR A 85 -9.15 3.91 4.46
C THR A 85 -8.63 3.79 3.02
N PHE A 86 -8.57 2.57 2.51
CA PHE A 86 -8.21 2.25 1.13
C PHE A 86 -9.33 1.45 0.46
N THR A 87 -9.68 1.82 -0.78
CA THR A 87 -10.41 0.96 -1.71
C THR A 87 -9.54 0.74 -2.95
N ASP A 88 -9.28 -0.52 -3.28
CA ASP A 88 -8.40 -1.01 -4.35
C ASP A 88 -9.22 -1.76 -5.41
N PHE A 89 -9.24 -1.20 -6.60
CA PHE A 89 -9.89 -1.77 -7.77
C PHE A 89 -8.89 -2.48 -8.68
N THR A 90 -7.65 -2.67 -8.23
CA THR A 90 -6.64 -3.41 -8.98
C THR A 90 -6.86 -4.90 -8.90
N THR A 91 -6.32 -5.59 -9.90
CA THR A 91 -6.22 -7.05 -9.93
C THR A 91 -5.12 -7.53 -8.99
N THR A 92 -4.98 -8.84 -8.83
CA THR A 92 -3.87 -9.45 -8.08
C THR A 92 -2.48 -9.12 -8.62
N ARG A 93 -2.39 -8.40 -9.72
CA ARG A 93 -1.15 -7.87 -10.30
C ARG A 93 -0.46 -6.88 -9.35
N TRP A 94 -1.22 -6.08 -8.61
CA TRP A 94 -0.69 -5.03 -7.75
C TRP A 94 -0.92 -5.39 -6.27
N PRO A 95 0.14 -5.66 -5.49
CA PRO A 95 0.00 -6.11 -4.11
C PRO A 95 -0.20 -4.92 -3.16
N VAL A 96 -1.30 -4.17 -3.32
CA VAL A 96 -1.59 -2.94 -2.55
C VAL A 96 -1.68 -3.22 -1.05
N GLY A 97 -2.30 -4.34 -0.66
CA GLY A 97 -2.35 -4.75 0.75
C GLY A 97 -0.96 -5.00 1.36
N ASP A 98 -0.05 -5.62 0.61
CA ASP A 98 1.33 -5.83 1.08
C ASP A 98 2.08 -4.51 1.18
N ALA A 99 1.80 -3.56 0.28
CA ALA A 99 2.35 -2.22 0.33
C ALA A 99 1.86 -1.43 1.55
N MET A 100 0.56 -1.51 1.87
CA MET A 100 0.01 -0.94 3.12
C MET A 100 0.70 -1.55 4.35
N ASN A 101 0.87 -2.87 4.37
CA ASN A 101 1.54 -3.58 5.46
C ASN A 101 3.00 -3.15 5.62
N ALA A 102 3.73 -2.89 4.52
CA ALA A 102 5.11 -2.43 4.57
C ALA A 102 5.26 -1.09 5.33
N TRP A 103 4.28 -0.19 5.21
CA TRP A 103 4.28 1.09 5.92
C TRP A 103 3.74 1.01 7.35
N MET A 104 2.81 0.09 7.62
CA MET A 104 2.24 -0.10 8.96
C MET A 104 3.17 -0.89 9.91
N TYR A 105 3.84 -1.92 9.38
CA TYR A 105 4.62 -2.86 10.17
C TYR A 105 6.11 -2.61 10.01
N THR A 106 6.56 -1.48 10.53
CA THR A 106 7.98 -1.12 10.58
C THR A 106 8.56 -1.38 11.98
N SER A 107 9.88 -1.33 12.10
CA SER A 107 10.55 -1.37 13.42
C SER A 107 10.34 -0.11 14.25
N VAL A 108 9.67 0.93 13.73
CA VAL A 108 9.43 2.22 14.38
C VAL A 108 7.96 2.37 14.72
N SER A 109 7.65 2.72 15.97
CA SER A 109 6.26 2.96 16.39
C SER A 109 5.74 4.29 15.84
N ASN A 110 4.52 4.26 15.33
CA ASN A 110 3.79 5.42 14.84
C ASN A 110 2.27 5.22 15.01
N SER A 111 1.52 6.31 14.87
CA SER A 111 0.05 6.35 14.93
C SER A 111 -0.59 6.13 13.55
N LEU A 112 0.06 5.41 12.64
CA LEU A 112 -0.44 5.16 11.29
C LEU A 112 -1.20 3.84 11.20
N TYR A 113 -2.44 3.91 10.71
CA TYR A 113 -3.32 2.76 10.56
C TYR A 113 -3.98 2.78 9.19
N LEU A 114 -3.52 1.92 8.29
CA LEU A 114 -4.04 1.77 6.93
C LEU A 114 -4.98 0.57 6.91
N HIS A 115 -6.19 0.75 6.42
CA HIS A 115 -7.18 -0.34 6.45
C HIS A 115 -8.01 -0.40 5.19
N TRP A 116 -8.39 -1.63 4.87
CA TRP A 116 -9.21 -1.95 3.72
C TRP A 116 -10.67 -1.58 3.93
N ARG A 117 -11.30 -1.04 2.89
CA ARG A 117 -12.75 -0.91 2.79
C ARG A 117 -13.23 -1.65 1.55
N GLY A 118 -14.13 -2.62 1.76
CA GLY A 118 -14.64 -3.47 0.67
C GLY A 118 -15.54 -2.76 -0.35
N SER A 119 -16.03 -1.54 -0.06
CA SER A 119 -16.84 -0.74 -0.99
C SER A 119 -17.01 0.71 -0.50
N GLY A 120 -17.43 1.59 -1.41
CA GLY A 120 -17.70 3.01 -1.14
C GLY A 120 -16.47 3.91 -1.21
N SER A 121 -16.68 5.19 -0.93
CA SER A 121 -15.59 6.17 -0.90
C SER A 121 -14.66 5.91 0.27
N SER A 122 -13.37 5.79 -0.02
CA SER A 122 -12.28 5.75 0.95
C SER A 122 -11.45 7.02 0.86
N ASP A 123 -10.59 7.23 1.85
CA ASP A 123 -9.58 8.30 1.85
C ASP A 123 -8.65 8.13 0.65
N VAL A 124 -8.28 6.89 0.33
CA VAL A 124 -7.45 6.54 -0.82
C VAL A 124 -8.20 5.58 -1.74
N MET A 125 -8.21 5.91 -3.03
CA MET A 125 -8.77 5.07 -4.08
C MET A 125 -7.63 4.60 -4.99
N VAL A 126 -7.48 3.29 -5.19
CA VAL A 126 -6.41 2.70 -6.00
C VAL A 126 -7.02 2.05 -7.23
N TYR A 127 -6.51 2.39 -8.40
CA TYR A 127 -6.96 1.88 -9.70
C TYR A 127 -5.76 1.33 -10.47
N GLU A 128 -6.03 0.45 -11.43
CA GLU A 128 -5.07 0.11 -12.49
C GLU A 128 -5.61 0.58 -13.85
N ASN A 129 -4.72 1.04 -14.72
CA ASN A 129 -5.08 1.56 -16.04
C ASN A 129 -3.99 1.22 -17.07
N TRP A 130 -4.35 1.28 -18.35
CA TRP A 130 -3.43 1.10 -19.48
C TRP A 130 -3.22 2.43 -20.20
N TYR A 131 -2.35 3.29 -19.64
CA TYR A 131 -2.12 4.63 -20.19
C TYR A 131 -0.80 4.76 -20.96
N GLY A 132 -0.22 3.62 -21.36
CA GLY A 132 0.86 3.56 -22.36
C GLY A 132 2.27 3.69 -21.79
N ASN A 133 3.25 3.60 -22.70
CA ASN A 133 4.68 3.65 -22.41
C ASN A 133 5.17 5.10 -22.33
N ASN A 134 4.74 5.82 -21.29
CA ASN A 134 5.01 7.24 -21.08
C ASN A 134 6.06 7.53 -20.00
N GLY A 135 6.73 6.48 -19.50
CA GLY A 135 7.71 6.54 -18.42
C GLY A 135 7.14 6.49 -17.00
N TRP A 136 5.81 6.56 -16.84
CA TRP A 136 5.15 6.50 -15.53
C TRP A 136 4.74 5.06 -15.20
N LEU A 137 5.40 4.47 -14.20
CA LEU A 137 5.10 3.11 -13.72
C LEU A 137 3.79 3.07 -12.92
N ALA A 138 3.51 4.16 -12.20
CA ALA A 138 2.26 4.50 -11.55
C ALA A 138 2.28 6.01 -11.27
N TYR A 139 1.19 6.55 -10.72
CA TYR A 139 1.21 7.88 -10.12
C TYR A 139 0.18 7.99 -8.99
N THR A 140 0.50 8.85 -8.03
CA THR A 140 -0.38 9.22 -6.93
C THR A 140 -0.75 10.69 -7.01
N TRP A 141 -2.04 10.97 -6.91
CA TRP A 141 -2.59 12.32 -6.84
C TRP A 141 -3.20 12.56 -5.46
N ASN A 142 -2.65 13.52 -4.73
CA ASN A 142 -3.12 13.88 -3.40
C ASN A 142 -3.99 15.14 -3.43
N TYR A 143 -5.08 15.12 -2.67
CA TYR A 143 -5.90 16.29 -2.39
C TYR A 143 -5.58 16.77 -0.98
N ALA A 144 -5.30 18.06 -0.83
CA ALA A 144 -5.03 18.67 0.45
C ALA A 144 -5.73 20.02 0.57
N SER A 145 -6.15 20.35 1.80
CA SER A 145 -6.62 21.67 2.19
C SER A 145 -5.75 22.15 3.33
N GLY A 146 -4.99 23.22 3.10
CA GLY A 146 -3.90 23.61 3.99
C GLY A 146 -2.86 22.49 4.13
N GLY A 147 -2.44 22.18 5.35
CA GLY A 147 -1.50 21.08 5.65
C GLY A 147 -2.15 19.69 5.76
N CYS A 148 -3.46 19.58 5.50
CA CYS A 148 -4.22 18.36 5.75
C CYS A 148 -4.70 17.70 4.46
N MET A 149 -4.38 16.42 4.29
CA MET A 149 -4.91 15.60 3.20
C MET A 149 -6.41 15.35 3.39
N THR A 150 -7.14 15.42 2.29
CA THR A 150 -8.59 15.20 2.21
C THR A 150 -8.96 14.03 1.30
N GLY A 151 -8.02 13.54 0.50
CA GLY A 151 -8.20 12.42 -0.41
C GLY A 151 -6.89 12.05 -1.12
N SER A 152 -6.81 10.86 -1.67
CA SER A 152 -5.73 10.45 -2.57
C SER A 152 -6.24 9.46 -3.62
N ILE A 153 -5.66 9.51 -4.82
CA ILE A 153 -5.94 8.55 -5.89
C ILE A 153 -4.61 8.00 -6.40
N VAL A 154 -4.50 6.67 -6.46
CA VAL A 154 -3.34 5.98 -7.02
C VAL A 154 -3.76 5.30 -8.34
N ASN A 155 -2.94 5.46 -9.37
CA ASN A 155 -3.16 4.84 -10.68
C ASN A 155 -1.94 4.01 -11.10
N MET A 156 -2.08 2.69 -10.99
CA MET A 156 -1.04 1.73 -11.38
C MET A 156 -1.03 1.54 -12.90
N ASN A 157 0.16 1.60 -13.54
CA ASN A 157 0.25 1.44 -15.00
C ASN A 157 0.46 -0.02 -15.41
N ASN A 158 -0.58 -0.62 -15.97
CA ASN A 158 -0.51 -1.98 -16.47
C ASN A 158 0.44 -2.15 -17.68
N THR A 159 0.77 -1.08 -18.40
CA THR A 159 1.71 -1.13 -19.54
C THR A 159 3.14 -1.52 -19.13
N PHE A 160 3.57 -1.19 -17.90
CA PHE A 160 4.94 -1.41 -17.43
C PHE A 160 5.12 -2.63 -16.53
N HIS A 161 4.08 -3.44 -16.33
CA HIS A 161 4.18 -4.56 -15.40
C HIS A 161 5.24 -5.58 -15.85
N ALA A 162 6.35 -5.66 -15.09
CA ALA A 162 7.49 -6.55 -15.36
C ALA A 162 7.65 -7.68 -14.32
N GLY A 163 6.58 -8.02 -13.59
CA GLY A 163 6.56 -9.12 -12.61
C GLY A 163 6.42 -8.68 -11.15
N ALA A 164 6.48 -9.65 -10.24
CA ALA A 164 6.13 -9.45 -8.83
C ALA A 164 7.02 -8.44 -8.08
N TYR A 165 8.33 -8.45 -8.35
CA TYR A 165 9.25 -7.46 -7.76
C TYR A 165 8.89 -6.04 -8.19
N HIS A 166 8.66 -5.84 -9.49
CA HIS A 166 8.25 -4.56 -10.06
C HIS A 166 6.95 -4.07 -9.42
N ALA A 167 5.92 -4.93 -9.41
CA ALA A 167 4.62 -4.60 -8.84
C ALA A 167 4.72 -4.20 -7.37
N LYS A 168 5.44 -4.99 -6.56
CA LYS A 168 5.66 -4.68 -5.14
C LYS A 168 6.36 -3.34 -4.96
N SER A 169 7.46 -3.10 -5.69
CA SER A 169 8.24 -1.86 -5.54
C SER A 169 7.41 -0.62 -5.82
N VAL A 170 6.69 -0.63 -6.94
CA VAL A 170 5.82 0.48 -7.35
C VAL A 170 4.67 0.64 -6.36
N SER A 171 4.00 -0.44 -5.94
CA SER A 171 2.92 -0.33 -4.96
C SER A 171 3.40 0.26 -3.63
N VAL A 172 4.54 -0.18 -3.08
CA VAL A 172 5.05 0.38 -1.82
C VAL A 172 5.40 1.87 -1.99
N HIS A 173 6.01 2.24 -3.10
CA HIS A 173 6.35 3.63 -3.44
C HIS A 173 5.11 4.53 -3.50
N GLU A 174 4.10 4.15 -4.28
CA GLU A 174 2.89 4.95 -4.43
C GLU A 174 2.13 5.09 -3.11
N ILE A 175 2.06 4.03 -2.30
CA ILE A 175 1.46 4.14 -0.97
C ILE A 175 2.21 5.14 -0.09
N GLY A 176 3.54 5.24 -0.20
CA GLY A 176 4.31 6.29 0.48
C GLY A 176 3.88 7.71 0.09
N HIS A 177 3.53 7.95 -1.19
CA HIS A 177 2.96 9.23 -1.62
C HIS A 177 1.62 9.52 -0.98
N THR A 178 0.77 8.52 -0.77
CA THR A 178 -0.52 8.68 -0.07
C THR A 178 -0.35 9.07 1.40
N LEU A 179 0.85 8.93 1.96
CA LEU A 179 1.21 9.33 3.32
C LEU A 179 1.80 10.75 3.38
N GLY A 180 1.93 11.45 2.26
CA GLY A 180 2.54 12.78 2.20
C GLY A 180 4.06 12.76 2.03
N ILE A 181 4.66 11.61 1.72
CA ILE A 181 6.11 11.48 1.49
C ILE A 181 6.40 11.72 0.02
N ALA A 182 7.40 12.54 -0.29
CA ALA A 182 7.77 12.90 -1.66
C ALA A 182 8.94 12.05 -2.16
N HIS A 183 9.28 12.19 -3.45
CA HIS A 183 10.40 11.47 -4.03
C HIS A 183 11.71 11.77 -3.30
N HIS A 184 12.53 10.73 -3.16
CA HIS A 184 13.93 10.79 -2.77
C HIS A 184 14.83 10.57 -4.00
N TRP A 185 16.06 11.07 -3.95
CA TRP A 185 17.05 10.94 -5.04
C TRP A 185 18.10 9.88 -4.76
N ASP A 186 18.15 9.36 -3.53
CA ASP A 186 18.98 8.21 -3.18
C ASP A 186 18.21 6.91 -3.38
N CYS A 187 18.89 5.99 -4.06
CA CYS A 187 18.55 4.60 -4.31
C CYS A 187 18.31 3.79 -3.02
N ASN A 188 18.77 4.28 -1.86
CA ASN A 188 18.55 3.70 -0.53
C ASN A 188 17.22 4.11 0.14
N SER A 189 16.22 4.54 -0.63
CA SER A 189 14.87 4.83 -0.13
C SER A 189 13.84 4.21 -1.06
N ILE A 190 12.75 3.65 -0.52
CA ILE A 190 11.65 3.17 -1.37
C ILE A 190 10.97 4.32 -2.12
N MET A 191 11.15 5.56 -1.65
CA MET A 191 10.69 6.77 -2.29
C MET A 191 11.64 7.24 -3.41
N TYR A 192 12.68 6.49 -3.76
CA TYR A 192 13.51 6.79 -4.92
C TYR A 192 12.65 6.96 -6.17
N SER A 193 12.88 8.04 -6.93
CA SER A 193 12.04 8.41 -8.10
C SER A 193 11.97 7.36 -9.21
N SER A 194 12.81 6.33 -9.14
CA SER A 194 12.73 5.15 -10.00
C SER A 194 12.64 3.89 -9.13
N PRO A 195 11.46 3.58 -8.57
CA PRO A 195 11.30 2.63 -7.47
C PRO A 195 11.73 1.20 -7.81
N THR A 196 11.90 0.86 -9.08
CA THR A 196 12.26 -0.49 -9.52
C THR A 196 13.77 -0.72 -9.68
N VAL A 197 14.59 0.32 -9.56
CA VAL A 197 16.04 0.24 -9.82
C VAL A 197 16.82 -0.37 -8.65
N CYS A 198 16.37 -0.15 -7.41
CA CYS A 198 17.21 -0.29 -6.23
C CYS A 198 16.71 -1.32 -5.22
N GLY A 199 15.49 -1.13 -4.73
CA GLY A 199 14.88 -2.00 -3.74
C GLY A 199 13.40 -1.73 -3.60
N SER A 200 12.67 -2.73 -3.07
CA SER A 200 11.20 -2.74 -2.96
C SER A 200 10.68 -2.72 -1.53
N ALA A 201 11.50 -2.24 -0.59
CA ALA A 201 11.21 -2.28 0.83
C ALA A 201 11.34 -0.90 1.48
N VAL A 202 10.41 -0.60 2.39
CA VAL A 202 10.51 0.54 3.32
C VAL A 202 11.81 0.39 4.12
N THR A 203 12.68 1.38 4.02
CA THR A 203 13.94 1.41 4.78
C THR A 203 13.71 2.01 6.17
N SER A 204 14.74 1.96 7.03
CA SER A 204 14.69 2.63 8.33
C SER A 204 14.47 4.14 8.21
N CYS A 205 15.00 4.76 7.15
CA CYS A 205 14.82 6.18 6.87
C CYS A 205 13.36 6.50 6.49
N ASP A 206 12.78 5.69 5.61
CA ASP A 206 11.37 5.81 5.19
C ASP A 206 10.42 5.63 6.38
N ALA A 207 10.66 4.58 7.19
CA ALA A 207 9.88 4.28 8.38
C ALA A 207 9.92 5.42 9.42
N GLN A 208 11.10 6.02 9.62
CA GLN A 208 11.25 7.13 10.57
C GLN A 208 10.54 8.39 10.10
N VAL A 209 10.53 8.69 8.79
CA VAL A 209 9.74 9.80 8.25
C VAL A 209 8.24 9.57 8.45
N ALA A 210 7.74 8.36 8.20
CA ALA A 210 6.34 8.04 8.49
C ALA A 210 6.01 8.22 9.99
N ALA A 211 6.92 7.83 10.89
CA ALA A 211 6.75 8.04 12.33
C ALA A 211 6.77 9.52 12.73
N GLU A 212 7.56 10.35 12.06
CA GLU A 212 7.58 11.79 12.30
C GLU A 212 6.32 12.49 11.80
N LEU A 213 5.77 12.02 10.68
CA LEU A 213 4.49 12.49 10.15
C LEU A 213 3.32 12.04 11.03
N TYR A 214 3.37 10.86 11.63
CA TYR A 214 2.27 10.28 12.41
C TYR A 214 2.73 9.85 13.80
N ARG A 215 3.10 10.83 14.62
CA ARG A 215 3.52 10.60 16.00
C ARG A 215 2.36 10.15 16.88
N TYR A 216 2.67 9.39 17.93
CA TYR A 216 1.78 9.26 19.09
C TYR A 216 1.75 10.57 19.89
#